data_AF-A0A1V8YCU1-F1
#
_entry.id   AF-A0A1V8YCU1-F1
#
_cell.length_a   1.000
_cell.length_b   1.000
_cell.length_c   1.000
_cell.angle_alpha   90.00
_cell.angle_beta   90.00
_cell.angle_gamma   90.00
#
_symmetry.space_group_name_H-M   'P 1'
#
loop_
_entity.id
_entity.type
_entity.pdbx_description
1 polymer ?
#
loop_
_entity_poly.entity_id
_entity_poly.type
_entity_poly.pdbx_seq_one_letter_code
_entity_poly.pdbx_strand_id
1 'polypeptide(L)' 'MKLEIGITVSAPAVSEEYVVGTVTNILTNVVIVEADVKHYVVTKKVLKEQGYMIEEEVDTPLQPLEIEI' A
#
# COMPACT_ATOMS: atom_id res chain seq x y z
N MET A 1 4.06 -11.34 4.40
CA MET A 1 4.64 -11.02 3.07
C MET A 1 4.76 -9.50 2.97
N LYS A 2 5.88 -8.93 2.52
CA LYS A 2 6.02 -7.48 2.47
C LYS A 2 5.13 -6.90 1.37
N LEU A 3 4.37 -5.84 1.66
CA LEU A 3 3.56 -5.11 0.69
C LEU A 3 4.43 -4.08 -0.02
N GLU A 4 4.62 -4.24 -1.33
CA GLU A 4 5.44 -3.35 -2.16
C GLU A 4 4.77 -3.15 -3.53
N ILE A 5 5.14 -2.08 -4.23
CA ILE A 5 4.69 -1.86 -5.61
C ILE A 5 5.27 -2.98 -6.50
N GLY A 6 4.44 -3.52 -7.39
CA GLY A 6 4.80 -4.59 -8.32
C GLY A 6 4.46 -6.01 -7.84
N ILE A 7 4.04 -6.20 -6.58
CA ILE A 7 3.60 -7.52 -6.12
C ILE A 7 2.14 -7.78 -6.51
N THR A 8 1.81 -9.06 -6.75
CA THR A 8 0.43 -9.49 -6.92
C THR A 8 -0.23 -9.74 -5.56
N VAL A 9 -1.43 -9.20 -5.37
CA VAL A 9 -2.26 -9.39 -4.17
C VAL A 9 -3.63 -9.94 -4.55
N SER A 10 -4.31 -10.55 -3.58
CA SER A 10 -5.62 -11.18 -3.76
C SER A 10 -6.55 -10.81 -2.60
N ALA A 11 -7.33 -9.75 -2.74
CA ALA A 11 -8.06 -9.14 -1.63
C ALA A 11 -9.41 -8.54 -2.05
N PRO A 12 -10.38 -8.44 -1.12
CA PRO A 12 -11.61 -7.68 -1.38
C PRO A 12 -11.31 -6.17 -1.50
N ALA A 13 -11.79 -5.58 -2.58
CA ALA A 13 -11.75 -4.14 -2.82
C ALA A 13 -12.85 -3.40 -2.04
N VAL A 14 -12.74 -2.07 -1.96
CA VAL A 14 -13.77 -1.20 -1.37
C VAL A 14 -15.11 -1.32 -2.12
N SER A 15 -15.08 -1.70 -3.41
CA SER A 15 -16.28 -1.97 -4.20
C SER A 15 -16.96 -3.30 -3.90
N GLU A 16 -16.48 -4.05 -2.90
CA GLU A 16 -16.93 -5.40 -2.53
C GLU A 16 -16.59 -6.49 -3.56
N GLU A 17 -15.94 -6.13 -4.67
CA GLU A 17 -15.37 -7.09 -5.62
C GLU A 17 -14.10 -7.73 -5.05
N TYR A 18 -13.97 -9.05 -5.21
CA TYR A 18 -12.72 -9.74 -4.92
C TYR A 18 -11.77 -9.58 -6.10
N VAL A 19 -10.62 -8.95 -5.88
CA VAL A 19 -9.65 -8.65 -6.94
C VAL A 19 -8.37 -9.44 -6.74
N VAL A 20 -7.82 -9.94 -7.86
CA VAL A 20 -6.45 -10.45 -7.95
C VAL A 20 -5.72 -9.56 -8.95
N GLY A 21 -4.66 -8.89 -8.52
CA GLY A 21 -3.97 -7.93 -9.38
C GLY A 21 -2.66 -7.41 -8.78
N THR A 22 -2.00 -6.53 -9.51
CA THR A 22 -0.69 -5.99 -9.15
C THR A 22 -0.82 -4.66 -8.43
N VAL A 23 -0.09 -4.48 -7.34
CA VAL A 23 -0.04 -3.20 -6.63
C VAL A 23 0.71 -2.18 -7.47
N THR A 24 0.05 -1.09 -7.85
CA THR A 24 0.67 0.00 -8.62
C THR A 24 0.97 1.23 -7.79
N ASN A 25 0.27 1.41 -6.67
CA ASN A 25 0.50 2.54 -5.77
C ASN A 25 0.10 2.20 -4.32
N ILE A 26 0.84 2.72 -3.35
CA ILE A 26 0.57 2.54 -1.92
C ILE A 26 0.36 3.94 -1.32
N LEU A 27 -0.88 4.24 -0.95
CA LEU A 27 -1.27 5.50 -0.30
C LEU A 27 -1.35 5.32 1.21
N THR A 28 -1.61 6.40 1.97
CA THR A 28 -1.64 6.36 3.44
C THR A 28 -2.49 5.22 4.00
N ASN A 29 -3.73 5.05 3.51
CA ASN A 29 -4.71 4.09 4.05
C ASN A 29 -5.11 2.97 3.07
N VAL A 30 -4.79 3.14 1.79
CA VAL A 30 -5.26 2.25 0.72
C VAL A 30 -4.13 1.96 -0.26
N VAL A 31 -4.37 0.96 -1.08
CA VAL A 31 -3.47 0.48 -2.12
C VAL A 31 -4.26 0.43 -3.41
N ILE A 32 -3.63 0.85 -4.51
CA ILE A 32 -4.20 0.73 -5.84
C ILE A 32 -3.70 -0.58 -6.45
N VAL A 33 -4.64 -1.42 -6.86
CA VAL A 33 -4.41 -2.73 -7.46
C VAL A 33 -4.93 -2.70 -8.89
N GLU A 34 -4.03 -2.87 -9.85
CA GLU A 34 -4.38 -3.01 -11.27
C GLU A 34 -4.72 -4.47 -11.57
N ALA A 35 -5.90 -4.70 -12.17
CA ALA A 35 -6.36 -5.99 -12.63
C ALA A 35 -6.96 -5.84 -14.04
N ASP A 36 -6.28 -6.43 -15.03
CA ASP A 36 -6.56 -6.29 -16.45
C ASP A 36 -6.62 -4.82 -16.92
N VAL A 37 -7.81 -4.30 -17.21
CA VAL A 37 -8.05 -2.92 -17.68
C VAL A 37 -8.67 -2.03 -16.59
N LYS A 38 -8.76 -2.52 -15.36
CA LYS A 38 -9.39 -1.85 -14.23
C LYS A 38 -8.41 -1.61 -13.09
N HIS A 39 -8.69 -0.56 -12.32
CA HIS A 39 -7.99 -0.26 -11.09
C HIS A 39 -8.95 -0.41 -9.92
N TYR A 40 -8.47 -1.06 -8.86
CA TYR A 40 -9.22 -1.34 -7.65
C TYR A 40 -8.54 -0.69 -6.46
N VAL A 41 -9.35 -0.20 -5.52
CA VAL A 41 -8.85 0.34 -4.25
C VAL A 41 -9.03 -0.73 -3.19
N VAL A 42 -7.92 -1.14 -2.58
CA VAL A 42 -7.91 -2.11 -1.48
C VAL A 42 -7.42 -1.42 -0.22
N THR A 43 -8.10 -1.63 0.91
CA THR A 43 -7.65 -1.01 2.16
C THR A 43 -6.43 -1.73 2.73
N LYS A 44 -5.51 -0.96 3.33
CA LYS A 44 -4.38 -1.53 4.07
C LYS A 44 -4.83 -2.45 5.20
N LYS A 45 -5.98 -2.15 5.81
CA LYS A 45 -6.59 -2.97 6.87
C LYS A 45 -6.81 -4.42 6.39
N VAL A 46 -7.49 -4.58 5.26
CA VAL A 46 -7.76 -5.89 4.66
C VAL A 46 -6.46 -6.63 4.34
N LEU A 47 -5.47 -5.93 3.79
CA LEU A 47 -4.17 -6.54 3.47
C LEU A 47 -3.42 -6.97 4.74
N LYS A 48 -3.46 -6.18 5.81
CA LYS A 48 -2.90 -6.57 7.12
C LYS A 48 -3.59 -7.84 7.66
N GLU A 49 -4.92 -7.92 7.55
CA GLU A 49 -5.71 -9.11 7.96
C GLU A 49 -5.35 -10.36 7.14
N GLN A 50 -4.89 -10.19 5.90
CA GLN A 50 -4.37 -11.28 5.06
C GLN A 50 -2.89 -11.61 5.27
N GLY A 51 -2.21 -10.96 6.22
CA GLY A 51 -0.80 -11.25 6.55
C GLY A 51 0.22 -10.46 5.73
N TYR A 52 -0.18 -9.36 5.08
CA TYR A 52 0.76 -8.42 4.49
C TYR A 52 1.36 -7.50 5.56
N MET A 53 2.69 -7.36 5.51
CA MET A 53 3.43 -6.41 6.33
C MET A 53 3.57 -5.11 5.54
N ILE A 54 3.08 -4.03 6.14
CA ILE A 54 3.08 -2.70 5.54
C ILE A 54 4.01 -1.85 6.37
N GLU A 55 5.14 -1.43 5.78
CA GLU A 55 6.00 -0.44 6.40
C GLU A 55 5.21 0.88 6.40
N GLU A 56 4.89 1.38 7.58
CA GLU A 56 4.35 2.74 7.70
C GLU A 56 5.52 3.69 7.44
N GLU A 57 5.33 4.64 6.53
CA GLU A 57 6.29 5.72 6.36
C GLU A 57 6.45 6.39 7.72
N VAL A 58 7.62 6.19 8.32
CA VAL A 58 8.00 6.88 9.53
C VAL A 58 8.21 8.32 9.09
N ASP A 59 7.35 9.21 9.55
CA ASP A 59 7.53 10.65 9.44
C ASP A 59 8.81 10.98 10.23
N THR A 60 9.96 10.88 9.58
CA THR A 60 11.24 11.19 10.20
C THR A 60 11.25 12.69 10.42
N PRO A 61 11.32 13.16 11.68
CA PRO A 61 11.46 14.59 11.93
C PRO A 61 12.72 15.05 11.20
N LEU A 62 12.60 16.08 10.36
CA LEU A 62 13.74 16.72 9.71
C LEU A 62 14.74 17.07 10.81
N GLN A 63 15.90 16.41 10.82
CA GLN A 63 16.96 16.76 11.75
C GLN A 63 17.39 18.20 11.42
N PRO A 64 17.50 19.11 12.41
CA PRO A 64 17.97 20.46 12.14
C PRO A 64 19.38 20.37 11.55
N LEU A 65 19.59 21.04 10.40
CA LEU A 65 20.92 21.25 9.84
C LEU A 65 21.74 22.03 10.87
N GLU A 66 22.74 21.38 11.46
CA GLU A 66 23.76 22.10 12.22
C GLU A 66 24.56 22.95 11.23
N ILE A 67 24.25 24.25 11.19
CA ILE A 67 25.07 25.24 10.51
C ILE A 67 26.18 25.60 11.50
N GLU A 68 27.39 25.08 11.28
CA GLU A 68 28.59 25.63 11.93
C GLU A 68 28.82 27.04 11.37
N ILE A 69 28.83 28.04 12.25
CA ILE A 69 29.10 29.46 11.97
C ILE A 69 30.52 29.81 12.36
#